data_AF-A0A2J7R4A1-F1
#
_entry.id   AF-A0A2J7R4A1-F1
#
_cell.length_a   1.000
_cell.length_b   1.000
_cell.length_c   1.000
_cell.angle_alpha   90.00
_cell.angle_beta   90.00
_cell.angle_gamma   90.00
#
_symmetry.space_group_name_H-M   'P 1'
#
loop_
_entity.id
_entity.type
_entity.pdbx_description
1 polymer ?
#
loop_
_entity_poly.entity_id
_entity_poly.type
_entity_poly.pdbx_seq_one_letter_code
_entity_poly.pdbx_strand_id
1 'polypeptide(L)' 'MLQEDQPKQIWVHDINKKRNELGEFHTIFHDLTEDEKYFRMSYAKFCELLLAIEPRIEKKNTNFREAITPRVVVVVAK' A
#
# COMPACT_ATOMS: atom_id res chain seq x y z
N MET A 1 -40.16 -9.29 2.02
CA MET A 1 -39.64 -7.97 2.47
C MET A 1 -38.13 -8.10 2.52
N LEU A 2 -37.42 -7.59 1.51
CA LEU A 2 -35.97 -7.49 1.58
C LEU A 2 -35.69 -6.29 2.48
N GLN A 3 -35.25 -6.54 3.72
CA GLN A 3 -34.72 -5.47 4.56
C GLN A 3 -33.50 -4.90 3.83
N GLU A 4 -33.61 -3.68 3.31
CA GLU A 4 -32.45 -2.92 2.87
C GLU A 4 -31.62 -2.60 4.11
N ASP A 5 -30.57 -3.41 4.33
CA ASP A 5 -29.57 -3.18 5.35
C ASP A 5 -28.92 -1.83 5.04
N GLN A 6 -29.22 -0.81 5.85
CA GLN A 6 -28.67 0.53 5.68
C GLN A 6 -27.14 0.42 5.61
N PRO A 7 -26.46 1.02 4.61
CA PRO A 7 -25.03 0.85 4.45
C PRO A 7 -24.32 1.36 5.70
N LYS A 8 -23.79 0.43 6.50
CA LYS A 8 -22.98 0.76 7.67
C LYS A 8 -21.87 1.70 7.21
N GLN A 9 -21.70 2.83 7.91
CA GLN A 9 -20.57 3.72 7.69
C GLN A 9 -19.27 2.97 8.01
N ILE A 10 -18.69 2.37 6.99
CA ILE A 10 -17.44 1.62 7.05
C ILE A 10 -16.28 2.58 6.81
N TRP A 11 -15.50 2.82 7.86
CA TRP A 11 -14.27 3.64 7.81
C TRP A 11 -13.22 3.06 6.87
N VAL A 12 -13.20 1.75 6.69
CA VAL A 12 -12.32 1.03 5.77
C VAL A 12 -13.16 -0.04 5.07
N HIS A 13 -13.26 0.06 3.74
CA HIS A 13 -13.95 -0.92 2.92
C HIS A 13 -13.28 -2.30 3.04
N ASP A 14 -14.07 -3.38 3.03
CA ASP A 14 -13.53 -4.74 3.23
C ASP A 14 -12.46 -5.13 2.22
N ILE A 15 -12.57 -4.61 0.99
CA ILE A 15 -11.53 -4.79 -0.04
C ILE A 15 -10.15 -4.26 0.41
N ASN A 16 -10.12 -3.15 1.16
CA ASN A 16 -8.89 -2.55 1.66
C ASN A 16 -8.31 -3.33 2.86
N LYS A 17 -9.13 -4.15 3.53
CA LYS A 17 -8.64 -5.07 4.57
C LYS A 17 -7.84 -6.22 3.95
N LYS A 18 -8.18 -6.61 2.71
CA LYS A 18 -7.47 -7.63 1.93
C LYS A 18 -6.18 -7.11 1.28
N ARG A 19 -5.73 -5.88 1.56
CA ARG A 19 -4.54 -5.29 0.91
C ARG A 19 -3.27 -6.12 1.07
N ASN A 20 -3.12 -6.82 2.20
CA ASN A 20 -1.93 -7.62 2.49
C ASN A 20 -1.92 -8.95 1.69
N GLU A 21 -3.09 -9.38 1.22
CA GLU A 21 -3.27 -10.62 0.44
C GLU A 21 -3.37 -10.36 -1.06
N LEU A 22 -4.10 -9.30 -1.44
CA LEU A 22 -4.48 -9.01 -2.84
C LEU A 22 -3.83 -7.74 -3.39
N GLY A 23 -3.16 -6.94 -2.55
CA GLY A 23 -2.58 -5.67 -2.98
C GLY A 23 -1.44 -5.89 -3.96
N GLU A 24 -1.35 -5.02 -4.98
CA GLU A 24 -0.31 -5.06 -6.01
C GLU A 24 1.10 -5.14 -5.41
N PHE A 25 1.31 -4.47 -4.27
CA PHE A 25 2.59 -4.51 -3.57
C PHE A 25 2.97 -5.91 -3.05
N HIS A 26 2.00 -6.69 -2.62
CA HIS A 26 2.25 -8.01 -2.00
C HIS A 26 2.20 -9.14 -3.02
N THR A 27 1.48 -8.96 -4.13
CA THR A 27 1.30 -9.99 -5.16
C THR A 27 2.30 -9.86 -6.29
N ILE A 28 2.37 -8.70 -6.94
CA ILE A 28 3.09 -8.54 -8.22
C ILE A 28 4.37 -7.73 -8.10
N PHE A 29 4.59 -7.01 -7.00
CA PHE A 29 5.75 -6.12 -6.87
C PHE A 29 7.10 -6.82 -7.05
N HIS A 30 7.25 -8.04 -6.54
CA HIS A 30 8.48 -8.82 -6.72
C HIS A 30 8.76 -9.07 -8.20
N ASP A 31 7.76 -9.56 -8.94
CA ASP A 31 7.88 -9.84 -10.37
C ASP A 31 8.10 -8.57 -11.17
N LEU A 32 7.55 -7.44 -10.70
CA LEU A 32 7.76 -6.14 -11.31
C LEU A 32 9.17 -5.60 -11.09
N THR A 33 9.88 -5.96 -10.00
CA THR A 33 11.26 -5.47 -9.74
C THR A 33 12.25 -5.81 -10.85
N GLU A 34 11.93 -6.80 -11.69
CA GLU A 34 12.72 -7.19 -12.86
C GLU A 34 12.33 -6.41 -14.13
N ASP A 35 11.16 -5.78 -14.17
CA ASP A 35 10.68 -4.98 -15.30
C ASP A 35 10.72 -3.48 -15.00
N GLU A 36 11.80 -2.83 -15.43
CA GLU A 36 12.00 -1.38 -15.28
C GLU A 36 10.93 -0.53 -15.95
N LYS A 37 10.14 -1.06 -16.91
CA LYS A 37 9.09 -0.28 -17.58
C LYS A 37 7.90 0.03 -16.68
N TYR A 38 7.69 -0.77 -15.64
CA TYR A 38 6.60 -0.56 -14.70
C TYR A 38 6.91 0.55 -13.69
N PHE A 39 8.20 0.78 -13.39
CA PHE A 39 8.63 1.80 -12.43
C PHE A 39 9.01 3.12 -13.11
N ARG A 40 8.69 4.24 -12.44
CA ARG A 40 9.10 5.57 -12.88
C ARG A 40 10.59 5.88 -12.62
N MET A 41 11.29 4.98 -11.92
CA MET A 41 12.70 5.07 -11.61
C MET A 41 13.27 3.66 -11.43
N SER A 42 14.58 3.49 -11.59
CA SER A 42 15.22 2.21 -11.32
C SER A 42 15.04 1.80 -9.86
N TYR A 43 15.06 0.49 -9.60
CA TYR A 43 14.94 -0.05 -8.25
C TYR A 43 16.01 0.52 -7.29
N ALA A 44 17.22 0.76 -7.79
CA ALA A 44 18.29 1.38 -7.01
C ALA A 44 17.91 2.80 -6.52
N LYS A 45 17.39 3.65 -7.42
CA LYS A 45 16.91 5.00 -7.04
C LYS A 45 15.72 4.95 -6.10
N PHE A 46 14.84 3.95 -6.27
CA PHE A 46 13.75 3.72 -5.34
C PHE A 46 14.26 3.42 -3.93
N CYS A 47 15.27 2.55 -3.79
CA CYS A 47 15.88 2.24 -2.49
C CYS A 47 16.55 3.47 -1.85
N GLU A 48 17.29 4.26 -2.63
CA GLU A 48 17.90 5.51 -2.14
C GLU A 48 16.84 6.52 -1.66
N LEU A 49 15.78 6.71 -2.44
CA LEU A 49 14.68 7.59 -2.08
C LEU A 49 13.99 7.10 -0.81
N LEU A 50 13.70 5.81 -0.73
CA LEU A 50 13.06 5.20 0.43
C LEU A 50 13.88 5.46 1.70
N LEU A 51 15.20 5.20 1.67
CA LEU A 51 16.09 5.46 2.81
C LEU A 51 16.10 6.93 3.23
N ALA A 52 16.02 7.86 2.26
CA ALA A 52 16.04 9.29 2.56
C ALA A 52 14.74 9.80 3.23
N ILE A 53 13.60 9.21 2.89
CA ILE A 53 12.27 9.69 3.34
C ILE A 53 11.63 8.83 4.42
N GLU A 54 12.01 7.56 4.54
CA GLU A 54 11.49 6.60 5.51
C GLU A 54 11.44 7.18 6.93
N PRO A 55 12.49 7.83 7.47
CA PRO A 55 12.45 8.44 8.80
C PRO A 55 11.37 9.51 8.99
N ARG A 56 10.86 10.09 7.90
CA ARG A 56 9.86 11.18 7.91
C ARG A 56 8.45 10.69 7.61
N ILE A 57 8.30 9.57 6.92
CA ILE A 57 7.01 9.05 6.46
C ILE A 57 6.57 7.78 7.20
N GLU A 58 7.41 7.22 8.06
CA GLU A 58 7.07 6.08 8.89
C GLU A 58 5.89 6.43 9.81
N LYS A 59 4.80 5.66 9.65
CA LYS A 59 3.60 5.77 10.47
C LYS A 59 3.53 4.57 11.40
N LYS A 60 3.04 4.80 12.63
CA LYS A 60 2.85 3.75 13.62
C LYS A 60 1.53 3.03 13.40
N ASN A 61 1.53 1.72 13.60
CA ASN A 61 0.30 0.96 13.74
C ASN A 61 -0.46 1.45 14.98
N THR A 62 -1.78 1.50 14.86
CA THR A 62 -2.68 1.85 15.97
C THR A 62 -3.73 0.76 16.12
N ASN A 63 -4.42 0.75 17.26
CA ASN A 63 -5.54 -0.18 17.49
C ASN A 63 -6.68 -0.05 16.46
N PHE A 64 -6.74 1.08 15.74
CA PHE A 64 -7.77 1.36 14.75
C PHE A 64 -7.37 0.98 13.33
N ARG A 65 -6.07 1.07 12.99
CA ARG A 65 -5.58 0.81 11.64
C ARG A 65 -4.10 0.48 11.62
N GLU A 66 -3.75 -0.48 10.76
CA GLU A 66 -2.37 -0.69 10.32
C GLU A 66 -1.87 0.47 9.44
N ALA A 67 -0.67 0.94 9.75
CA ALA A 67 0.05 1.86 8.93
C ALA A 67 0.39 1.26 7.57
N ILE A 68 0.41 2.13 6.56
CA ILE A 68 1.01 1.79 5.27
C ILE A 68 2.51 1.96 5.44
N THR A 69 3.26 0.89 5.22
CA THR A 69 4.73 0.94 5.32
C THR A 69 5.30 1.94 4.33
N PRO A 70 6.39 2.66 4.67
CA PRO A 70 7.07 3.61 3.78
C PRO A 70 7.29 3.06 2.37
N ARG A 71 7.71 1.80 2.26
CA ARG A 71 7.94 1.11 0.98
C ARG A 71 6.70 1.10 0.07
N VAL A 72 5.53 0.79 0.62
CA VAL A 72 4.26 0.80 -0.11
C VAL A 72 3.83 2.22 -0.49
N VAL A 73 4.07 3.21 0.38
CA VAL A 73 3.71 4.62 0.10
C VAL A 73 4.45 5.15 -1.12
N VAL A 74 5.75 4.86 -1.24
CA VAL A 74 6.58 5.31 -2.36
C VAL A 74 6.19 4.63 -3.67
N VAL A 75 5.71 3.38 -3.62
CA VAL A 75 5.22 2.65 -4.81
C VAL A 75 3.86 3.15 -5.27
N VAL A 76 2.96 3.45 -4.34
CA VAL A 76 1.57 3.89 -4.63
C VAL A 76 1.50 5.37 -4.99
N ALA A 77 2.51 6.17 -4.63
CA ALA A 77 2.73 7.50 -5.19
C ALA A 77 3.15 7.37 -6.66
N LYS A 78 2.21 6.95 -7.51
CA LYS A 78 2.29 6.97 -8.97
C LYS A 78 2.31 8.43 -9.41
#